data_AF-A0A6J4LQE4-F1
#
_entry.id   AF-A0A6J4LQE4-F1
#
_cell.length_a   1.000
_cell.length_b   1.000
_cell.length_c   1.000
_cell.angle_alpha   90.00
_cell.angle_beta   90.00
_cell.angle_gamma   90.00
#
_symmetry.space_group_name_H-M   'P 1'
#
loop_
_entity.id
_entity.type
_entity.pdbx_description
1 polymer ?
#
loop_
_entity_poly.entity_id
_entity_poly.type
_entity_poly.pdbx_seq_one_letter_code
_entity_poly.pdbx_strand_id
1 'polypeptide(L)'
;EHAKTSIVYEYPQAEGDPYYPVPRPENAEIYKQYKALADATPGVQFVGRLATYKYYNMDQVVAQALTIYAQLCRKQRLETVAGGQ
;
A
#
# COMPACT_ATOMS: atom_id res chain seq x y z
N GLU A 1 12.48 -31.65 -24.04
CA GLU A 1 11.26 -30.98 -24.53
C GLU A 1 10.11 -31.20 -23.54
N HIS A 2 9.29 -30.17 -23.30
CA HIS A 2 8.05 -30.30 -22.53
C HIS A 2 6.85 -30.22 -23.48
N ALA A 3 6.04 -31.28 -23.52
CA ALA A 3 4.94 -31.45 -24.48
C ALA A 3 3.66 -30.67 -24.15
N LYS A 4 3.64 -29.91 -23.05
CA LYS A 4 2.45 -29.20 -22.57
C LYS A 4 2.80 -27.81 -22.08
N THR A 5 1.80 -26.94 -22.12
CA THR A 5 1.86 -25.58 -21.61
C THR A 5 0.58 -25.26 -20.84
N SER A 6 0.64 -24.25 -19.98
CA SER A 6 -0.51 -23.71 -19.26
C SER A 6 -0.87 -22.35 -19.82
N ILE A 7 -2.17 -22.06 -19.87
CA ILE A 7 -2.70 -20.75 -20.25
C ILE A 7 -3.68 -20.29 -19.17
N VAL A 8 -3.85 -18.97 -19.05
CA VAL A 8 -4.84 -18.35 -18.17
C VAL A 8 -5.64 -17.34 -18.97
N TYR A 9 -6.93 -17.28 -18.70
CA TYR A 9 -7.84 -16.27 -19.24
C TYR A 9 -8.33 -15.42 -18.07
N GLU A 10 -8.26 -14.11 -18.22
CA GLU A 10 -8.69 -13.16 -17.21
C GLU A 10 -9.98 -12.49 -17.66
N TYR A 11 -10.96 -12.46 -16.75
CA TYR A 11 -12.26 -11.85 -17.00
C TYR A 11 -12.50 -10.78 -15.93
N PRO A 12 -12.80 -9.53 -16.31
CA PRO A 12 -13.09 -8.47 -15.35
C PRO A 12 -14.38 -8.82 -14.58
N GLN A 13 -14.35 -8.62 -13.27
CA GLN A 13 -15.48 -8.85 -12.37
C GLN A 13 -15.71 -7.60 -11.51
N ALA A 14 -16.96 -7.30 -11.21
CA ALA A 14 -17.35 -6.20 -10.33
C ALA A 14 -17.19 -6.57 -8.85
N GLU A 15 -17.33 -7.85 -8.52
CA GLU A 15 -17.25 -8.40 -7.17
C GLU A 15 -16.11 -9.43 -7.08
N GLY A 16 -15.59 -9.65 -5.87
CA GLY A 16 -14.48 -10.56 -5.60
C GLY A 16 -13.29 -9.86 -4.94
N ASP A 17 -12.12 -10.49 -5.02
CA ASP A 17 -10.90 -9.96 -4.41
C ASP A 17 -10.48 -8.63 -5.09
N PRO A 18 -10.10 -7.60 -4.32
CA PRO A 18 -9.75 -6.31 -4.87
C PRO A 18 -8.35 -6.34 -5.49
N TYR A 19 -8.29 -6.33 -6.83
CA TYR A 19 -7.02 -6.26 -7.55
C TYR A 19 -6.59 -4.85 -7.93
N TYR A 20 -7.54 -3.99 -8.34
CA TYR A 20 -7.26 -2.68 -8.93
C TYR A 20 -8.08 -1.56 -8.26
N PRO A 21 -7.47 -0.44 -7.87
CA PRO A 21 -8.22 0.77 -7.57
C PRO A 21 -8.80 1.36 -8.86
N VAL A 22 -9.90 2.11 -8.74
CA VAL A 22 -10.60 2.74 -9.86
C VAL A 22 -10.44 4.25 -9.71
N PRO A 23 -9.46 4.90 -10.37
CA PRO A 23 -9.16 6.32 -10.17
C PRO A 23 -10.27 7.18 -10.77
N ARG A 24 -11.19 7.62 -9.91
CA ARG A 24 -12.27 8.55 -10.24
C ARG A 24 -12.41 9.59 -9.13
N PRO A 25 -12.86 10.82 -9.44
CA PRO A 25 -13.02 11.88 -8.44
C PRO A 25 -13.81 11.43 -7.21
N GLU A 26 -14.94 10.75 -7.41
CA GLU A 26 -15.80 10.24 -6.33
C GLU A 26 -15.08 9.25 -5.41
N ASN A 27 -14.28 8.34 -5.98
CA ASN A 27 -13.51 7.37 -5.21
C ASN A 27 -12.33 8.02 -4.47
N ALA A 28 -11.75 9.07 -5.06
CA ALA A 28 -10.70 9.85 -4.42
C ALA A 28 -11.23 10.60 -3.19
N GLU A 29 -12.45 11.15 -3.24
CA GLU A 29 -13.07 11.78 -2.07
C GLU A 29 -13.34 10.78 -0.94
N ILE A 30 -13.80 9.56 -1.27
CA ILE A 30 -13.96 8.49 -0.28
C ILE A 30 -12.59 8.10 0.32
N TYR A 31 -11.58 7.91 -0.54
CA TYR A 31 -10.23 7.60 -0.07
C TYR A 31 -9.66 8.66 0.86
N LYS A 32 -9.90 9.96 0.63
CA LYS A 32 -9.44 11.03 1.53
C LYS A 32 -9.99 10.88 2.94
N GLN A 33 -11.26 10.47 3.08
CA GLN A 33 -11.87 10.23 4.40
C GLN A 33 -11.16 9.09 5.12
N TYR A 34 -10.95 7.96 4.44
CA TYR A 34 -10.20 6.83 5.02
C TYR A 34 -8.73 7.17 5.29
N LYS A 35 -8.11 7.99 4.44
CA LYS A 35 -6.74 8.45 4.65
C LYS A 35 -6.63 9.26 5.94
N ALA A 36 -7.58 10.16 6.21
CA ALA A 36 -7.59 10.93 7.45
C ALA A 36 -7.69 10.02 8.69
N LEU A 37 -8.53 8.97 8.63
CA LEU A 37 -8.62 7.97 9.70
C LEU A 37 -7.32 7.17 9.84
N ALA A 38 -6.72 6.75 8.72
CA ALA A 38 -5.46 6.02 8.70
C ALA A 38 -4.32 6.84 9.31
N ASP A 39 -4.20 8.12 8.94
CA ASP A 39 -3.19 9.05 9.46
C ASP A 39 -3.37 9.29 10.98
N ALA A 40 -4.60 9.24 11.48
CA ALA A 40 -4.93 9.40 12.90
C ALA A 40 -4.78 8.11 13.72
N THR A 41 -4.55 6.95 13.09
CA THR A 41 -4.48 5.65 13.79
C THR A 41 -3.10 5.45 14.40
N PRO A 42 -2.95 5.43 15.74
CA PRO A 42 -1.65 5.31 16.38
C PRO A 42 -1.08 3.90 16.23
N GLY A 43 0.23 3.81 16.01
CA GLY A 43 0.95 2.53 15.96
C GLY A 43 0.71 1.70 14.70
N VAL A 44 -0.03 2.21 13.71
CA VAL A 44 -0.32 1.51 12.46
C VAL A 44 0.19 2.31 11.28
N GLN A 45 0.87 1.63 10.34
CA GLN A 45 1.34 2.24 9.09
C GLN A 45 0.71 1.52 7.89
N PHE A 46 -0.11 2.25 7.13
CA PHE A 46 -0.79 1.73 5.96
C PHE A 46 0.09 1.87 4.72
N VAL A 47 0.41 0.75 4.07
CA VAL A 47 1.35 0.69 2.93
C VAL A 47 0.85 -0.25 1.82
N GLY A 48 1.29 -0.02 0.60
CA GLY A 48 0.98 -0.85 -0.56
C GLY A 48 -0.26 -0.42 -1.34
N ARG A 49 -0.55 -1.17 -2.41
CA ARG A 49 -1.58 -0.85 -3.42
C ARG A 49 -2.96 -0.61 -2.83
N LEU A 50 -3.42 -1.56 -2.01
CA LEU A 50 -4.76 -1.54 -1.42
C LEU A 50 -4.87 -0.55 -0.27
N ALA A 51 -3.89 -0.56 0.64
CA ALA A 51 -3.93 0.32 1.82
C ALA A 51 -3.82 1.81 1.46
N THR A 52 -3.19 2.14 0.33
CA THR A 52 -3.04 3.53 -0.13
C THR A 52 -3.90 3.88 -1.33
N TYR A 53 -4.80 2.97 -1.75
CA TYR A 53 -5.71 3.14 -2.88
C TYR A 53 -5.03 3.70 -4.15
N LYS A 54 -3.88 3.13 -4.51
CA LYS A 54 -3.07 3.61 -5.63
C LYS A 54 -2.75 2.51 -6.62
N TYR A 55 -2.78 2.84 -7.90
CA TYR A 55 -2.35 1.92 -8.93
C TYR A 55 -0.82 1.84 -8.91
N TYR A 56 -0.28 0.79 -8.28
CA TYR A 56 1.16 0.53 -8.25
C TYR A 56 1.53 -0.77 -8.96
N ASN A 57 2.69 -0.74 -9.61
CA ASN A 57 3.46 -1.92 -10.01
C ASN A 57 4.28 -2.46 -8.83
N MET A 58 4.84 -3.66 -8.98
CA MET A 58 5.57 -4.35 -7.91
C MET A 58 6.77 -3.55 -7.39
N ASP A 59 7.57 -2.97 -8.28
CA ASP A 59 8.75 -2.15 -7.96
C ASP A 59 8.39 -0.92 -7.13
N GLN A 60 7.27 -0.27 -7.45
CA GLN A 60 6.78 0.91 -6.73
C GLN A 60 6.34 0.56 -5.30
N VAL A 61 5.70 -0.59 -5.11
CA VAL A 61 5.33 -1.08 -3.76
C VAL A 61 6.58 -1.40 -2.94
N VAL A 62 7.57 -2.07 -3.54
CA VAL A 62 8.85 -2.38 -2.86
C VAL A 62 9.58 -1.09 -2.47
N ALA A 63 9.68 -0.13 -3.39
CA ALA A 63 10.32 1.15 -3.10
C ALA A 63 9.59 1.93 -1.99
N GLN A 64 8.26 1.91 -1.99
CA GLN A 64 7.45 2.52 -0.93
C GLN A 64 7.74 1.87 0.43
N ALA A 65 7.75 0.53 0.49
CA ALA A 65 8.01 -0.20 1.73
C ALA A 65 9.39 0.11 2.30
N LEU A 66 10.44 0.09 1.47
CA LEU A 66 11.80 0.43 1.88
C LEU A 66 11.92 1.88 2.36
N THR A 67 11.26 2.81 1.68
CA THR A 67 11.22 4.22 2.08
C THR A 67 10.61 4.40 3.47
N ILE A 68 9.45 3.76 3.70
CA ILE A 68 8.74 3.85 4.97
C ILE A 68 9.54 3.18 6.09
N TYR A 69 10.14 2.02 5.83
CA TYR A 69 11.01 1.35 6.78
C TYR A 69 12.18 2.26 7.22
N ALA A 70 12.88 2.87 6.27
CA ALA A 70 13.98 3.79 6.57
C ALA A 70 13.53 4.99 7.43
N GLN A 71 12.34 5.53 7.17
CA GLN A 71 11.74 6.60 7.97
C GLN A 71 11.43 6.14 9.41
N LEU A 72 10.87 4.94 9.58
CA LEU A 72 10.55 4.37 10.89
C LEU A 72 11.81 4.12 11.72
N CYS A 73 12.84 3.51 11.13
CA CYS A 73 14.13 3.32 11.82
C CYS A 73 14.76 4.64 12.25
N ARG A 74 14.69 5.68 11.39
CA ARG A 74 15.18 7.02 11.73
C ARG A 74 14.41 7.62 12.90
N LYS A 75 13.08 7.51 12.90
CA LYS A 75 12.22 8.03 13.98
C LYS A 75 12.52 7.34 15.30
N GLN A 76 12.59 6.02 15.32
CA GLN A 76 12.95 5.24 16.51
C GLN A 76 14.31 5.67 17.07
N ARG A 77 15.32 5.85 16.22
CA ARG A 77 16.65 6.29 16.65
C ARG A 77 16.62 7.68 17.31
N LEU A 78 15.84 8.61 16.75
CA LEU A 78 15.70 9.95 17.32
C LEU A 78 15.00 9.91 18.69
N GLU A 79 13.97 9.08 18.83
CA GLU A 79 13.25 8.89 20.09
C GLU A 79 14.14 8.25 21.17
N THR A 80 14.96 7.25 20.82
CA THR A 80 15.92 6.64 21.75
C THR A 80 16.98 7.64 22.23
N VAL A 81 17.48 8.50 21.34
CA VAL A 81 18.48 9.53 21.72
C VAL A 81 17.84 10.63 22.57
N ALA A 82 16.58 10.99 22.32
CA ALA A 82 15.87 12.02 23.08
C ALA A 82 15.39 11.55 24.47
N GLY A 83 15.10 10.26 24.63
CA GLY A 83 14.66 9.67 25.91
C GLY A 83 15.79 9.18 26.83
N GLY A 84 17.05 9.32 26.40
CA GLY A 84 18.24 8.91 27.17
C GLY A 84 18.90 10.05 27.96
N GLN A 85 18.10 10.85 28.68
CA GLN A 85 18.57 11.73 29.76
C GLN A 85 18.07 11.23 31.11
#